data_AF-A0A1F4Y744-F1
#
_entry.id   AF-A0A1F4Y744-F1
#
_cell.length_a   1.000
_cell.length_b   1.000
_cell.length_c   1.000
_cell.angle_alpha   90.00
_cell.angle_beta   90.00
_cell.angle_gamma   90.00
#
_symmetry.space_group_name_H-M   'P 1'
#
loop_
_entity.id
_entity.type
_entity.pdbx_description
1 polymer ?
#
loop_
_entity_poly.entity_id
_entity_poly.type
_entity_poly.pdbx_seq_one_letter_code
_entity_poly.pdbx_strand_id
1 'polypeptide(L)'
;MRIPKIPQQLVPLAIIFVLVIGSLVVARWLLVPETFGTYGHYRAQAVQEIASQEVAYAGYKACLDCHSEVYQLKQQSRHRGVACEVCHGPAAGHVQAPDEYMPEAPRGRGYCPLCHGYNLSRPTGFPQIIPEQHNPGQACMSCHNPHNPLLPHAPEECSACHRDIFNTKVVSPHATLPCRKCHAAPPEHSVNPKF
;
A
#
# COMPACT_ATOMS: atom_id res chain seq x y z
N MET A 1 -31.85 -36.94 -50.94
CA MET A 1 -31.51 -36.75 -49.52
C MET A 1 -32.60 -35.92 -48.87
N ARG A 2 -33.37 -36.47 -47.91
CA ARG A 2 -34.40 -35.70 -47.18
C ARG A 2 -33.70 -34.90 -46.07
N ILE A 3 -33.82 -33.58 -46.08
CA ILE A 3 -33.31 -32.72 -45.01
C ILE A 3 -34.13 -33.04 -43.75
N PRO A 4 -33.51 -33.45 -42.63
CA PRO A 4 -34.24 -33.72 -41.40
C PRO A 4 -34.92 -32.44 -40.90
N LYS A 5 -36.16 -32.55 -40.40
CA LYS A 5 -36.89 -31.41 -39.84
C LYS A 5 -36.14 -30.91 -38.61
N ILE A 6 -35.67 -29.66 -38.66
CA ILE A 6 -35.03 -29.00 -37.53
C ILE A 6 -36.12 -28.76 -36.45
N PRO A 7 -35.90 -29.19 -35.19
CA PRO A 7 -36.79 -28.89 -34.08
C PRO A 7 -37.02 -27.37 -33.96
N GLN A 8 -38.28 -26.97 -33.77
CA GLN A 8 -38.68 -25.57 -33.71
C GLN A 8 -37.92 -24.76 -32.63
N GLN A 9 -37.51 -25.41 -31.55
CA GLN A 9 -36.76 -24.81 -30.44
C GLN A 9 -35.31 -24.44 -30.81
N LEU A 10 -34.72 -25.09 -31.83
CA LEU A 10 -33.34 -24.82 -32.23
C LEU A 10 -33.20 -23.50 -33.02
N VAL A 11 -34.25 -23.08 -33.72
CA VAL A 11 -34.25 -21.84 -34.51
C VAL A 11 -34.09 -20.57 -33.64
N PRO A 12 -34.97 -20.31 -32.63
CA PRO A 12 -34.82 -19.14 -31.77
C PRO A 12 -33.53 -19.18 -30.94
N LEU A 13 -33.11 -20.38 -30.50
CA LEU A 13 -31.86 -20.56 -29.79
C LEU A 13 -30.65 -20.19 -30.66
N ALA A 14 -30.60 -20.65 -31.91
CA ALA A 14 -29.55 -20.32 -32.86
C ALA A 14 -29.47 -18.81 -33.13
N ILE A 15 -30.61 -18.12 -33.25
CA ILE A 15 -30.66 -16.66 -33.42
C ILE A 15 -30.01 -15.95 -32.23
N ILE A 16 -30.34 -16.35 -31.00
CA ILE A 16 -29.74 -15.76 -29.79
C ILE A 16 -28.24 -15.99 -29.77
N PHE A 17 -27.77 -17.20 -30.07
CA PHE A 17 -26.33 -17.49 -30.14
C PHE A 17 -25.62 -16.64 -31.19
N VAL A 18 -26.21 -16.48 -32.38
CA VAL A 18 -25.63 -15.63 -33.44
C VAL A 18 -25.57 -14.17 -32.98
N LEU A 19 -26.61 -13.65 -32.33
CA LEU A 19 -26.62 -12.28 -31.81
C LEU A 19 -25.56 -12.08 -30.72
N VAL A 20 -25.43 -13.02 -29.78
CA VAL A 20 -24.45 -12.95 -28.69
C VAL A 20 -23.02 -13.11 -29.22
N ILE A 21 -22.77 -14.10 -30.08
CA ILE A 21 -21.44 -14.30 -30.67
C ILE A 21 -21.09 -13.10 -31.56
N GLY A 22 -22.04 -12.63 -32.38
CA GLY A 22 -21.87 -11.46 -33.21
C GLY A 22 -21.52 -10.21 -32.40
N SER A 23 -22.23 -9.96 -31.30
CA SER A 23 -21.93 -8.82 -30.42
C SER A 23 -20.56 -8.95 -29.75
N LEU A 24 -20.17 -10.15 -29.32
CA LEU A 24 -18.84 -10.40 -28.75
C LEU A 24 -17.71 -10.21 -29.77
N VAL A 25 -17.91 -10.63 -31.02
CA VAL A 25 -16.93 -10.41 -32.11
C VAL A 25 -16.77 -8.93 -32.39
N VAL A 26 -17.88 -8.19 -32.51
CA VAL A 26 -17.86 -6.72 -32.70
C VAL A 26 -17.20 -6.03 -31.52
N ALA A 27 -17.54 -6.41 -30.28
CA ALA A 27 -16.93 -5.86 -29.09
C ALA A 27 -15.42 -6.12 -29.06
N ARG A 28 -14.97 -7.33 -29.39
CA ARG A 28 -13.55 -7.66 -29.48
C ARG A 28 -12.84 -6.83 -30.55
N TRP A 29 -13.46 -6.66 -31.72
CA TRP A 29 -12.90 -5.87 -32.81
C TRP A 29 -12.75 -4.38 -32.44
N LEU A 30 -13.69 -3.82 -31.69
CA LEU A 30 -13.65 -2.42 -31.25
C LEU A 30 -12.73 -2.17 -30.04
N LEU A 31 -12.66 -3.11 -29.10
CA LEU A 31 -12.01 -2.90 -27.80
C LEU A 31 -10.60 -3.47 -27.70
N VAL A 32 -10.20 -4.38 -28.59
CA VAL A 32 -8.85 -4.96 -28.59
C VAL A 32 -7.92 -4.11 -29.46
N PRO A 33 -6.94 -3.43 -28.88
CA PRO A 33 -5.97 -2.62 -29.64
C PRO A 33 -5.14 -3.48 -30.59
N GLU A 34 -4.70 -2.90 -31.71
CA GLU A 34 -3.89 -3.60 -32.72
C GLU A 34 -2.62 -4.24 -32.16
N THR A 35 -2.00 -3.58 -31.16
CA THR A 35 -0.76 -4.03 -30.54
C THR A 35 -0.98 -4.89 -29.28
N PHE A 36 -2.21 -5.31 -29.01
CA PHE A 36 -2.51 -6.20 -27.89
C PHE A 36 -1.95 -7.61 -28.12
N GLY A 37 -1.27 -8.17 -27.13
CA GLY A 37 -0.77 -9.55 -27.21
C GLY A 37 0.66 -9.68 -27.73
N THR A 38 1.28 -8.63 -28.30
CA THR A 38 2.61 -8.71 -28.93
C THR A 38 3.70 -9.14 -27.94
N TYR A 39 3.66 -8.64 -26.71
CA TYR A 39 4.66 -8.93 -25.65
C TYR A 39 4.04 -9.56 -24.39
N GLY A 40 2.76 -9.95 -24.44
CA GLY A 40 1.99 -10.42 -23.29
C GLY A 40 0.56 -9.90 -23.31
N HIS A 41 -0.20 -10.16 -22.24
CA HIS A 41 -1.63 -9.81 -22.14
C HIS A 41 -1.86 -8.31 -21.84
N TYR A 42 -1.27 -7.44 -22.66
CA TYR A 42 -1.40 -5.98 -22.59
C TYR A 42 -1.14 -5.37 -23.97
N ARG A 43 -1.44 -4.07 -24.12
CA ARG A 43 -1.20 -3.29 -25.34
C ARG A 43 0.28 -2.91 -25.42
N ALA A 44 1.00 -3.43 -26.42
CA ALA A 44 2.45 -3.22 -26.50
C ALA A 44 2.85 -1.75 -26.68
N GLN A 45 2.05 -0.95 -27.40
CA GLN A 45 2.31 0.50 -27.56
C GLN A 45 2.27 1.27 -26.23
N ALA A 46 1.57 0.75 -25.21
CA ALA A 46 1.52 1.38 -23.90
C ALA A 46 2.91 1.52 -23.24
N VAL A 47 3.85 0.64 -23.57
CA VAL A 47 5.23 0.72 -23.06
C VAL A 47 5.90 2.01 -23.53
N GLN A 48 5.79 2.32 -24.83
CA GLN A 48 6.39 3.53 -25.41
C GLN A 48 5.67 4.79 -24.92
N GLU A 49 4.34 4.73 -24.82
CA GLU A 49 3.53 5.85 -24.31
C GLU A 49 3.85 6.19 -22.85
N ILE A 50 4.04 5.18 -21.99
CA ILE A 50 4.44 5.40 -20.59
C ILE A 50 5.87 5.90 -20.53
N ALA A 51 6.77 5.33 -21.35
CA ALA A 51 8.18 5.75 -21.40
C ALA A 51 8.36 7.18 -21.93
N SER A 52 7.43 7.70 -22.73
CA SER A 52 7.48 9.08 -23.24
C SER A 52 6.86 10.11 -22.30
N GLN A 53 6.33 9.70 -21.13
CA GLN A 53 5.85 10.64 -20.13
C GLN A 53 7.02 11.34 -19.44
N GLU A 54 6.80 12.59 -19.03
CA GLU A 54 7.77 13.31 -18.23
C GLU A 54 7.96 12.63 -16.87
N VAL A 55 9.21 12.52 -16.44
CA VAL A 55 9.55 11.92 -15.15
C VAL A 55 9.15 12.87 -14.03
N ALA A 56 8.10 12.52 -13.27
CA ALA A 56 7.67 13.29 -12.12
C ALA A 56 8.42 12.92 -10.82
N TYR A 57 8.85 11.66 -10.71
CA TYR A 57 9.53 11.11 -9.52
C TYR A 57 11.03 11.01 -9.78
N ALA A 58 11.82 11.62 -8.91
CA ALA A 58 13.28 11.67 -9.01
C ALA A 58 13.94 10.32 -8.69
N GLY A 59 13.31 9.51 -7.82
CA GLY A 59 13.90 8.28 -7.31
C GLY A 59 14.95 8.51 -6.22
N TYR A 60 15.18 7.48 -5.41
CA TYR A 60 15.96 7.60 -4.16
C TYR A 60 17.42 8.05 -4.37
N LYS A 61 18.03 7.69 -5.50
CA LYS A 61 19.44 7.98 -5.77
C LYS A 61 19.66 9.49 -5.91
N ALA A 62 18.80 10.17 -6.65
CA ALA A 62 18.86 11.62 -6.80
C ALA A 62 18.70 12.34 -5.44
N CYS A 63 17.85 11.80 -4.55
CA CYS A 63 17.73 12.34 -3.19
C CYS A 63 19.00 12.13 -2.36
N LEU A 64 19.64 10.95 -2.46
CA LEU A 64 20.87 10.61 -1.73
C LEU A 64 22.04 11.53 -2.11
N ASP A 65 22.17 11.86 -3.39
CA ASP A 65 23.29 12.66 -3.89
C ASP A 65 23.37 14.05 -3.21
N CYS A 66 22.22 14.63 -2.82
CA CYS A 66 22.15 15.92 -2.10
C CYS A 66 21.80 15.81 -0.60
N HIS A 67 20.99 14.83 -0.18
CA HIS A 67 20.51 14.65 1.21
C HIS A 67 21.10 13.41 1.90
N SER A 68 22.41 13.23 1.79
CA SER A 68 23.11 12.02 2.26
C SER A 68 22.95 11.77 3.77
N GLU A 69 23.03 12.81 4.61
CA GLU A 69 22.88 12.67 6.06
C GLU A 69 21.48 12.18 6.45
N VAL A 70 20.44 12.78 5.86
CA VAL A 70 19.03 12.39 6.10
C VAL A 70 18.78 10.98 5.59
N TYR A 71 19.35 10.62 4.44
CA TYR A 71 19.28 9.26 3.90
C TYR A 71 19.92 8.25 4.88
N GLN A 72 21.12 8.54 5.40
CA GLN A 72 21.80 7.64 6.33
C GLN A 72 21.04 7.48 7.64
N LEU A 73 20.50 8.56 8.19
CA LEU A 73 19.62 8.52 9.35
C LEU A 73 18.40 7.61 9.10
N LYS A 74 17.77 7.77 7.94
CA LYS A 74 16.62 6.94 7.54
C LYS A 74 16.98 5.48 7.33
N GLN A 75 18.16 5.17 6.79
CA GLN A 75 18.60 3.80 6.58
C GLN A 75 18.78 3.00 7.87
N GLN A 76 19.10 3.68 8.96
CA GLN A 76 19.19 3.08 10.30
C GLN A 76 17.82 2.87 10.95
N SER A 77 16.76 3.45 10.37
CA SER A 77 15.43 3.44 10.94
C SER A 77 14.53 2.32 10.41
N ARG A 78 13.34 2.19 11.00
CA ARG A 78 12.27 1.30 10.49
C ARG A 78 11.64 1.80 9.18
N HIS A 79 11.89 3.04 8.76
CA HIS A 79 11.47 3.61 7.47
C HIS A 79 12.48 3.41 6.34
N ARG A 80 13.57 2.67 6.53
CA ARG A 80 14.59 2.42 5.49
C ARG A 80 14.01 1.99 4.14
N GLY A 81 12.95 1.17 4.13
CA GLY A 81 12.28 0.69 2.91
C GLY A 81 11.23 1.62 2.29
N VAL A 82 10.90 2.75 2.92
CA VAL A 82 9.91 3.73 2.42
C VAL A 82 10.66 4.74 1.53
N ALA A 83 10.26 5.00 0.29
CA ALA A 83 10.96 6.01 -0.52
C ALA A 83 10.67 7.43 -0.01
N CYS A 84 11.59 8.39 -0.23
CA CYS A 84 11.42 9.78 0.22
C CYS A 84 10.12 10.39 -0.33
N GLU A 85 9.85 10.14 -1.60
CA GLU A 85 8.70 10.64 -2.35
C GLU A 85 7.37 10.00 -1.93
N VAL A 86 7.40 8.91 -1.13
CA VAL A 86 6.19 8.36 -0.50
C VAL A 86 5.62 9.32 0.53
N CYS A 87 6.44 10.18 1.16
CA CYS A 87 5.97 11.22 2.06
C CYS A 87 6.03 12.60 1.42
N HIS A 88 7.09 12.87 0.65
CA HIS A 88 7.36 14.20 0.12
C HIS A 88 6.71 14.50 -1.24
N GLY A 89 6.11 13.50 -1.87
CA GLY A 89 5.56 13.62 -3.22
C GLY A 89 6.63 13.61 -4.31
N PRO A 90 6.23 13.80 -5.58
CA PRO A 90 7.13 13.80 -6.72
C PRO A 90 8.14 14.94 -6.65
N ALA A 91 9.43 14.64 -6.77
CA ALA A 91 10.51 15.60 -6.57
C ALA A 91 11.40 15.85 -7.80
N ALA A 92 11.00 15.42 -9.01
CA ALA A 92 11.83 15.62 -10.20
C ALA A 92 12.12 17.10 -10.49
N GLY A 93 11.14 18.00 -10.29
CA GLY A 93 11.35 19.44 -10.43
C GLY A 93 12.33 20.00 -9.40
N HIS A 94 12.27 19.51 -8.15
CA HIS A 94 13.22 19.88 -7.09
C HIS A 94 14.66 19.49 -7.45
N VAL A 95 14.87 18.33 -8.08
CA VAL A 95 16.20 17.92 -8.52
C VAL A 95 16.75 18.85 -9.61
N GLN A 96 15.89 19.39 -10.48
CA GLN A 96 16.29 20.27 -11.58
C GLN A 96 16.52 21.71 -11.13
N ALA A 97 15.67 22.23 -10.24
CA ALA A 97 15.76 23.59 -9.70
C ALA A 97 15.41 23.57 -8.20
N PRO A 98 16.37 23.23 -7.33
CA PRO A 98 16.12 22.97 -5.90
C PRO A 98 15.63 24.20 -5.14
N ASP A 99 16.04 25.39 -5.56
CA ASP A 99 15.65 26.65 -4.94
C ASP A 99 14.26 27.15 -5.40
N GLU A 100 13.74 26.61 -6.51
CA GLU A 100 12.44 27.00 -7.08
C GLU A 100 11.32 26.04 -6.71
N TYR A 101 11.64 24.75 -6.61
CA TYR A 101 10.67 23.70 -6.29
C TYR A 101 11.06 22.98 -5.02
N MET A 102 10.28 23.17 -3.95
CA MET A 102 10.45 22.45 -2.69
C MET A 102 9.34 21.41 -2.52
N PRO A 103 9.68 20.11 -2.38
CA PRO A 103 8.69 19.07 -2.10
C PRO A 103 7.98 19.35 -0.78
N GLU A 104 6.69 19.03 -0.72
CA GLU A 104 5.92 19.22 0.52
C GLU A 104 6.47 18.28 1.61
N ALA A 105 6.67 18.78 2.81
CA ALA A 105 6.93 17.94 3.97
C ALA A 105 5.62 17.79 4.74
N PRO A 106 4.97 16.62 4.78
CA PRO A 106 3.69 16.46 5.46
C PRO A 106 3.87 16.72 6.96
N ARG A 107 3.48 17.92 7.41
CA ARG A 107 3.53 18.33 8.82
C ARG A 107 2.24 18.02 9.57
N GLY A 108 1.16 17.78 8.82
CA GLY A 108 -0.15 17.45 9.37
C GLY A 108 -0.21 16.05 9.98
N ARG A 109 -1.19 15.85 10.85
CA ARG A 109 -1.42 14.58 11.55
C ARG A 109 -2.01 13.47 10.67
N GLY A 110 -2.56 13.82 9.51
CA GLY A 110 -3.32 12.90 8.66
C GLY A 110 -2.46 11.93 7.83
N TYR A 111 -1.17 12.22 7.64
CA TYR A 111 -0.35 11.44 6.70
C TYR A 111 0.12 10.10 7.29
N CYS A 112 0.67 10.11 8.51
CA CYS A 112 1.18 8.91 9.15
C CYS A 112 0.12 7.80 9.34
N PRO A 113 -1.14 8.13 9.71
CA PRO A 113 -2.22 7.15 9.83
C PRO A 113 -2.61 6.43 8.54
N LEU A 114 -2.22 6.91 7.36
CA LEU A 114 -2.46 6.17 6.10
C LEU A 114 -1.80 4.79 6.14
N CYS A 115 -0.66 4.68 6.83
CA CYS A 115 0.00 3.41 7.07
C CYS A 115 -0.19 2.94 8.52
N HIS A 116 0.00 3.83 9.50
CA HIS A 116 0.03 3.50 10.93
C HIS A 116 -1.34 3.52 11.61
N GLY A 117 -2.41 3.86 10.90
CA GLY A 117 -3.77 3.71 11.41
C GLY A 117 -4.11 2.23 11.57
N TYR A 118 -4.91 1.91 12.58
CA TYR A 118 -5.31 0.53 12.82
C TYR A 118 -6.08 -0.06 11.64
N ASN A 119 -5.60 -1.21 11.15
CA ASN A 119 -6.21 -2.01 10.10
C ASN A 119 -5.97 -3.50 10.41
N LEU A 120 -7.07 -4.27 10.48
CA LEU A 120 -7.07 -5.70 10.80
C LEU A 120 -6.24 -6.54 9.81
N SER A 121 -6.09 -6.10 8.57
CA SER A 121 -5.32 -6.80 7.54
C SER A 121 -3.81 -6.54 7.64
N ARG A 122 -3.34 -5.66 8.53
CA ARG A 122 -1.91 -5.43 8.75
C ARG A 122 -1.31 -6.57 9.57
N PRO A 123 -0.09 -7.02 9.25
CA PRO A 123 0.54 -8.11 9.97
C PRO A 123 0.83 -7.73 11.43
N THR A 124 0.74 -8.72 12.31
CA THR A 124 1.14 -8.59 13.72
C THR A 124 2.56 -8.02 13.84
N GLY A 125 2.74 -7.06 14.75
CA GLY A 125 4.03 -6.39 14.95
C GLY A 125 4.32 -5.22 13.99
N PHE A 126 3.45 -4.95 13.01
CA PHE A 126 3.49 -3.66 12.32
C PHE A 126 2.97 -2.56 13.27
N PRO A 127 3.69 -1.44 13.48
CA PRO A 127 3.28 -0.40 14.41
C PRO A 127 1.96 0.25 13.98
N GLN A 128 0.93 0.12 14.81
CA GLN A 128 -0.39 0.69 14.55
C GLN A 128 -0.95 1.42 15.77
N ILE A 129 -1.65 2.51 15.52
CA ILE A 129 -2.32 3.35 16.51
C ILE A 129 -3.75 3.65 16.08
N ILE A 130 -4.61 3.96 17.05
CA ILE A 130 -5.91 4.58 16.80
C ILE A 130 -5.68 6.09 16.93
N PRO A 131 -5.71 6.86 15.83
CA PRO A 131 -5.33 8.27 15.87
C PRO A 131 -6.17 9.07 16.86
N GLU A 132 -7.42 8.71 17.10
CA GLU A 132 -8.31 9.44 18.00
C GLU A 132 -7.94 9.22 19.48
N GLN A 133 -7.24 8.12 19.79
CA GLN A 133 -6.85 7.74 21.16
C GLN A 133 -5.38 8.02 21.47
N HIS A 134 -4.52 8.06 20.46
CA HIS A 134 -3.08 8.24 20.63
C HIS A 134 -2.68 9.71 20.49
N ASN A 135 -2.63 10.44 21.61
CA ASN A 135 -2.25 11.87 21.63
C ASN A 135 -3.09 12.72 20.65
N PRO A 136 -4.41 12.85 20.88
CA PRO A 136 -5.31 13.58 19.98
C PRO A 136 -4.88 15.05 19.85
N GLY A 137 -4.98 15.59 18.63
CA GLY A 137 -4.62 16.98 18.33
C GLY A 137 -3.11 17.27 18.20
N GLN A 138 -2.24 16.37 18.63
CA GLN A 138 -0.79 16.53 18.51
C GLN A 138 -0.28 15.96 17.18
N ALA A 139 0.61 16.70 16.50
CA ALA A 139 1.26 16.22 15.29
C ALA A 139 2.18 15.04 15.63
N CYS A 140 2.14 13.96 14.85
CA CYS A 140 2.95 12.76 15.12
C CYS A 140 4.45 13.10 15.27
N MET A 141 4.89 14.09 14.49
CA MET A 141 6.29 14.49 14.43
C MET A 141 6.78 15.35 15.62
N SER A 142 5.90 15.76 16.52
CA SER A 142 6.32 16.42 17.77
C SER A 142 7.03 15.45 18.71
N CYS A 143 6.75 14.15 18.58
CA CYS A 143 7.35 13.09 19.37
C CYS A 143 8.24 12.16 18.51
N HIS A 144 7.86 11.90 17.25
CA HIS A 144 8.57 10.98 16.36
C HIS A 144 9.31 11.72 15.25
N ASN A 145 10.62 11.48 15.07
CA ASN A 145 11.30 11.96 13.86
C ASN A 145 10.86 11.11 12.65
N PRO A 146 10.26 11.66 11.58
CA PRO A 146 9.82 10.87 10.43
C PRO A 146 10.94 10.10 9.71
N HIS A 147 12.18 10.61 9.79
CA HIS A 147 13.38 9.95 9.27
C HIS A 147 14.01 8.98 10.26
N ASN A 148 13.60 8.99 11.53
CA ASN A 148 13.94 7.96 12.49
C ASN A 148 12.86 7.86 13.58
N PRO A 149 11.74 7.17 13.32
CA PRO A 149 10.55 7.27 14.16
C PRO A 149 10.67 6.53 15.50
N LEU A 150 11.84 5.97 15.83
CA LEU A 150 12.09 5.27 17.08
C LEU A 150 12.00 6.26 18.26
N LEU A 151 11.07 5.98 19.18
CA LEU A 151 11.13 6.53 20.52
C LEU A 151 12.14 5.71 21.35
N PRO A 152 12.74 6.29 22.40
CA PRO A 152 13.73 5.60 23.25
C PRO A 152 13.20 4.35 23.96
N HIS A 153 11.88 4.12 23.97
CA HIS A 153 11.26 2.94 24.56
C HIS A 153 10.37 2.22 23.55
N ALA A 154 10.65 0.93 23.32
CA ALA A 154 9.69 0.05 22.66
C ALA A 154 8.45 -0.08 23.56
N PRO A 155 7.23 -0.14 23.00
CA PRO A 155 6.06 -0.30 23.83
C PRO A 155 6.15 -1.61 24.61
N GLU A 156 6.16 -1.51 25.95
CA GLU A 156 6.44 -2.64 26.86
C GLU A 156 5.24 -3.59 27.03
N GLU A 157 4.08 -3.22 26.46
CA GLU A 157 2.86 -3.98 26.55
C GLU A 157 2.53 -4.75 25.27
N CYS A 158 2.02 -5.98 25.45
CA CYS A 158 1.64 -6.89 24.36
C CYS A 158 0.62 -6.26 23.40
N SER A 159 -0.24 -5.37 23.89
CA SER A 159 -1.32 -4.71 23.15
C SER A 159 -0.82 -3.81 22.01
N ALA A 160 0.44 -3.37 22.07
CA ALA A 160 1.03 -2.52 21.05
C ALA A 160 1.30 -3.27 19.74
N CYS A 161 1.64 -4.56 19.81
CA CYS A 161 1.88 -5.41 18.64
C CYS A 161 0.74 -6.40 18.38
N HIS A 162 0.01 -6.80 19.41
CA HIS A 162 -1.09 -7.77 19.37
C HIS A 162 -2.45 -7.09 19.58
N ARG A 163 -2.69 -5.98 18.88
CA ARG A 163 -3.89 -5.16 19.10
C ARG A 163 -5.19 -5.92 18.86
N ASP A 164 -5.24 -6.79 17.85
CA ASP A 164 -6.45 -7.59 17.57
C ASP A 164 -6.79 -8.56 18.70
N ILE A 165 -5.77 -9.28 19.21
CA ILE A 165 -5.88 -10.16 20.38
C ILE A 165 -6.31 -9.36 21.61
N PHE A 166 -5.72 -8.18 21.81
CA PHE A 166 -6.09 -7.29 22.91
C PHE A 166 -7.56 -6.86 22.80
N ASN A 167 -8.00 -6.41 21.63
CA ASN A 167 -9.38 -5.97 21.38
C ASN A 167 -10.39 -7.10 21.61
N THR A 168 -10.04 -8.33 21.20
CA THR A 168 -10.86 -9.53 21.47
C THR A 168 -10.92 -9.85 22.97
N LYS A 169 -9.79 -9.74 23.66
CA LYS A 169 -9.70 -10.03 25.10
C LYS A 169 -10.52 -9.03 25.94
N VAL A 170 -10.50 -7.74 25.62
CA VAL A 170 -11.17 -6.72 26.45
C VAL A 170 -12.70 -6.83 26.45
N VAL A 171 -13.30 -7.49 25.45
CA VAL A 171 -14.75 -7.79 25.42
C VAL A 171 -15.09 -9.18 25.96
N SER A 172 -14.10 -9.91 26.50
CA SER A 172 -14.28 -11.26 27.02
C SER A 172 -14.31 -11.28 28.56
N PRO A 173 -14.71 -12.40 29.19
CA PRO A 173 -14.60 -12.58 30.65
C PRO A 173 -13.16 -12.48 31.19
N HIS A 174 -12.14 -12.55 30.33
CA HIS A 174 -10.72 -12.45 30.70
C HIS A 174 -10.16 -11.03 30.59
N ALA A 175 -11.00 -10.01 30.41
CA ALA A 175 -10.59 -8.63 30.20
C ALA A 175 -9.58 -8.13 31.25
N THR A 176 -9.73 -8.54 32.50
CA THR A 176 -8.91 -8.11 33.65
C THR A 176 -7.61 -8.90 33.83
N LEU A 177 -7.44 -10.05 33.17
CA LEU A 177 -6.24 -10.87 33.32
C LEU A 177 -5.06 -10.25 32.57
N PRO A 178 -3.84 -10.19 33.09
CA PRO A 178 -2.69 -9.75 32.30
C PRO A 178 -2.37 -10.78 31.21
N CYS A 179 -1.88 -10.33 30.05
CA CYS A 179 -1.59 -11.22 28.91
C CYS A 179 -0.59 -12.34 29.28
N ARG A 180 0.40 -12.01 30.13
CA ARG A 180 1.43 -12.95 30.60
C ARG A 180 0.93 -14.02 31.56
N LYS A 181 -0.32 -13.94 32.04
CA LYS A 181 -0.91 -14.98 32.87
C LYS A 181 -1.08 -16.30 32.10
N CYS A 182 -1.33 -16.21 30.78
CA CYS A 182 -1.55 -17.36 29.92
C CYS A 182 -0.52 -17.48 28.80
N HIS A 183 0.09 -16.37 28.39
CA HIS A 183 1.07 -16.35 27.30
C HIS A 183 2.48 -16.10 27.83
N ALA A 184 3.38 -17.06 27.61
CA ALA A 184 4.80 -16.88 27.85
C ALA A 184 5.47 -16.35 26.57
N ALA A 185 6.30 -15.31 26.73
CA ALA A 185 7.19 -14.83 25.69
C ALA A 185 8.53 -14.46 26.33
N PRO A 186 9.66 -14.73 25.67
CA PRO A 186 10.97 -14.30 26.17
C PRO A 186 11.01 -12.76 26.22
N PRO A 187 11.76 -12.15 27.16
CA PRO A 187 11.88 -10.69 27.26
C PRO A 187 12.30 -10.01 25.95
N GLU A 188 13.10 -10.68 25.12
CA GLU A 188 13.59 -10.18 23.85
C GLU A 188 12.47 -9.99 22.80
N HIS A 189 11.34 -10.67 22.96
CA HIS A 189 10.21 -10.62 22.02
C HIS A 189 9.58 -9.22 21.93
N SER A 190 9.55 -8.46 23.03
CA SER A 190 8.95 -7.11 23.04
C SER A 190 9.80 -6.08 22.29
N VAL A 191 11.10 -6.30 22.19
CA VAL A 191 12.05 -5.42 21.49
C VAL A 191 12.35 -5.88 20.07
N ASN A 192 12.26 -7.19 19.82
CA ASN A 192 12.56 -7.79 18.53
C ASN A 192 11.58 -8.94 18.20
N PRO A 193 10.32 -8.65 17.85
CA PRO A 193 9.26 -9.66 17.68
C PRO A 193 9.48 -10.61 16.49
N LYS A 194 10.55 -10.42 15.71
CA LYS A 194 10.96 -11.32 14.62
C LYS A 194 11.82 -12.49 15.11
N PHE A 195 12.26 -12.49 16.36
CA PHE A 195 13.11 -13.50 16.97
C PHE A 195 12.54 -13.95 18.32
#